data_AF-A0A0A8WX68-F1
#
_entry.id   AF-A0A0A8WX68-F1
#
_cell.length_a   1.000
_cell.length_b   1.000
_cell.length_c   1.000
_cell.angle_alpha   90.00
_cell.angle_beta   90.00
_cell.angle_gamma   90.00
#
_symmetry.space_group_name_H-M   'P 1'
#
loop_
_entity.id
_entity.type
_entity.pdbx_description
1 polymer ?
#
loop_
_entity_poly.entity_id
_entity_poly.type
_entity_poly.pdbx_seq_one_letter_code
_entity_poly.pdbx_strand_id
1 'polypeptide(L)'
;MSTTLHRKDITSTDITLLARLSRALVSAPEIFGKKMAHELPDDYMKLPVWRKTADGWQFAGVKPFLRKRIGIDKGDFRRICRYLNEKESTVVSLLYRLSMLDVFCFSETSGKIMFRQRFPDFSKPVINEEYTWIDDGFVLERRRALGEFR
;
A
#
# COMPACT_ATOMS: atom_id res chain seq x y z
N MET A 1 -8.25 13.46 25.49
CA MET A 1 -6.83 13.48 25.09
C MET A 1 -6.57 12.28 24.19
N SER A 2 -6.36 12.50 22.90
CA SER A 2 -6.06 11.43 21.93
C SER A 2 -4.57 11.12 21.99
N THR A 3 -4.15 10.29 22.95
CA THR A 3 -2.83 9.66 22.89
C THR A 3 -2.84 8.70 21.72
N THR A 4 -2.23 9.12 20.61
CA THR A 4 -1.94 8.25 19.46
C THR A 4 -1.13 7.08 19.99
N LEU A 5 -1.79 5.94 20.21
CA LEU A 5 -1.16 4.72 20.70
C LEU A 5 -0.29 4.17 19.57
N HIS A 6 1.00 4.49 19.62
CA HIS A 6 1.97 3.95 18.68
C HIS A 6 2.02 2.42 18.81
N ARG A 7 1.98 1.75 17.66
CA ARG A 7 2.17 0.31 17.57
C ARG A 7 3.59 -0.06 18.01
N LYS A 8 3.74 -0.66 19.21
CA LYS A 8 5.06 -1.07 19.75
C LYS A 8 5.76 -2.14 18.89
N ASP A 9 5.01 -2.84 18.03
CA ASP A 9 5.54 -3.81 17.07
C ASP A 9 6.07 -3.16 15.77
N ILE A 10 5.96 -1.84 15.63
CA ILE A 10 6.61 -1.07 14.57
C ILE A 10 7.95 -0.58 15.10
N THR A 11 9.01 -1.03 14.46
CA THR A 11 10.40 -0.74 14.84
C THR A 11 10.95 0.49 14.10
N SER A 12 12.11 1.01 14.52
CA SER A 12 12.82 2.04 13.77
C SER A 12 13.20 1.59 12.35
N THR A 13 13.49 0.30 12.17
CA THR A 13 13.75 -0.32 10.87
C THR A 13 12.52 -0.23 9.96
N ASP A 14 11.32 -0.51 10.51
CA ASP A 14 10.06 -0.40 9.78
C ASP A 14 9.79 1.03 9.29
N ILE A 15 10.02 2.02 10.17
CA ILE A 15 9.86 3.44 9.82
C ILE A 15 10.91 3.88 8.80
N THR A 16 12.15 3.43 8.94
CA THR A 16 13.23 3.70 7.98
C THR A 16 12.90 3.14 6.61
N LEU A 17 12.40 1.90 6.55
CA LEU A 17 11.99 1.26 5.31
C LEU A 17 10.81 2.01 4.67
N LEU A 18 9.82 2.42 5.47
CA LEU A 18 8.70 3.24 4.97
C LEU A 18 9.19 4.57 4.37
N ALA A 19 10.11 5.26 5.04
CA ALA A 19 10.66 6.52 4.57
C ALA A 19 11.44 6.34 3.25
N ARG A 20 12.26 5.29 3.15
CA ARG A 20 12.98 4.94 1.92
C ARG A 20 12.02 4.59 0.77
N LEU A 21 10.96 3.84 1.06
CA LEU A 21 9.91 3.53 0.09
C LEU A 21 9.20 4.79 -0.40
N SER A 22 8.78 5.66 0.52
CA SER A 22 8.09 6.91 0.17
C SER A 22 8.96 7.79 -0.71
N ARG A 23 10.25 7.92 -0.36
CA ARG A 23 11.23 8.64 -1.19
C ARG A 23 11.43 8.00 -2.56
N ALA A 24 11.51 6.67 -2.63
CA ALA A 24 11.65 5.97 -3.92
C ALA A 24 10.43 6.15 -4.83
N LEU A 25 9.22 6.24 -4.26
CA LEU A 25 7.99 6.53 -5.00
C LEU A 25 7.96 7.97 -5.52
N VAL A 26 8.32 8.93 -4.68
CA VAL A 26 8.36 10.35 -5.06
C VAL A 26 9.43 10.61 -6.12
N SER A 27 10.63 10.04 -5.94
CA SER A 27 11.76 10.20 -6.85
C SER A 27 11.78 9.19 -8.00
N ALA A 28 10.69 8.47 -8.22
CA ALA A 28 10.62 7.45 -9.26
C ALA A 28 10.94 7.97 -10.67
N PRO A 29 10.51 9.19 -11.08
CA PRO A 29 10.87 9.75 -12.38
C PRO A 29 12.38 9.92 -12.56
N GLU A 30 13.11 10.39 -11.53
CA GLU A 30 14.57 10.55 -11.63
C GLU A 30 15.30 9.20 -11.56
N ILE A 31 14.83 8.28 -10.71
CA ILE A 31 15.50 6.99 -10.48
C ILE A 31 15.26 6.01 -11.64
N PHE A 32 14.06 5.99 -12.20
CA PHE A 32 13.62 4.96 -13.15
C PHE A 32 13.17 5.52 -14.51
N GLY A 33 13.22 6.82 -14.73
CA GLY A 33 12.81 7.47 -15.98
C GLY A 33 11.30 7.50 -16.23
N LYS A 34 10.47 7.12 -15.24
CA LYS A 34 9.01 7.17 -15.33
C LYS A 34 8.35 7.24 -13.95
N LYS A 35 7.09 7.72 -13.92
CA LYS A 35 6.24 7.57 -12.73
C LYS A 35 5.89 6.09 -12.54
N MET A 36 6.00 5.62 -11.29
CA MET A 36 5.71 4.23 -10.91
C MET A 36 4.36 4.09 -10.18
N ALA A 37 3.84 5.19 -9.64
CA ALA A 37 2.53 5.25 -9.00
C ALA A 37 1.51 5.85 -9.96
N HIS A 38 0.38 5.17 -10.10
CA HIS A 38 -0.79 5.59 -10.86
C HIS A 38 -1.77 6.22 -9.87
N GLU A 39 -2.17 7.47 -10.12
CA GLU A 39 -3.22 8.10 -9.32
C GLU A 39 -4.55 7.37 -9.58
N LEU A 40 -5.29 7.06 -8.52
CA LEU A 40 -6.59 6.41 -8.58
C LEU A 40 -7.64 7.33 -7.93
N PRO A 41 -8.93 7.27 -8.34
CA PRO A 41 -9.98 8.06 -7.72
C PRO A 41 -10.15 7.64 -6.26
N ASP A 42 -10.57 8.59 -5.43
CA ASP A 42 -10.90 8.34 -4.02
C ASP A 42 -12.00 7.26 -3.94
N ASP A 43 -11.75 6.24 -3.12
CA ASP A 43 -12.63 5.07 -3.02
C ASP A 43 -12.42 4.37 -1.66
N TYR A 44 -13.26 3.38 -1.38
CA TYR A 44 -13.13 2.54 -0.20
C TYR A 44 -11.97 1.55 -0.37
N MET A 45 -10.97 1.68 0.49
CA MET A 45 -9.93 0.67 0.68
C MET A 45 -10.32 -0.24 1.86
N LYS A 46 -10.19 -1.55 1.68
CA LYS A 46 -10.30 -2.57 2.72
C LYS A 46 -8.97 -2.66 3.46
N LEU A 47 -8.84 -1.96 4.58
CA LEU A 47 -7.59 -1.88 5.35
C LEU A 47 -7.65 -2.76 6.60
N PRO A 48 -6.52 -3.37 7.01
CA PRO A 48 -6.45 -4.14 8.24
C PRO A 48 -6.63 -3.23 9.44
N VAL A 49 -7.40 -3.72 10.41
CA VAL A 49 -7.64 -3.08 11.70
C VAL A 49 -6.91 -3.87 12.76
N TRP A 50 -6.24 -3.15 13.65
CA TRP A 50 -5.44 -3.72 14.72
C TRP A 50 -6.02 -3.32 16.06
N ARG A 51 -6.08 -4.25 17.01
CA ARG A 51 -6.55 -4.02 18.37
C ARG A 51 -5.40 -4.29 19.33
N LYS A 52 -5.20 -3.39 20.29
CA LYS A 52 -4.24 -3.60 21.38
C LYS A 52 -4.85 -4.53 22.42
N THR A 53 -4.19 -5.65 22.68
CA THR A 53 -4.49 -6.64 23.73
C THR A 53 -3.37 -6.66 24.77
N ALA A 54 -3.49 -7.53 25.79
CA ALA A 54 -2.43 -7.74 26.78
C ALA A 54 -1.14 -8.26 26.13
N ASP A 55 -1.26 -9.08 25.08
CA ASP A 55 -0.13 -9.70 24.34
C ASP A 55 0.42 -8.79 23.22
N GLY A 56 -0.07 -7.56 23.10
CA GLY A 56 0.37 -6.59 22.10
C GLY A 56 -0.69 -6.29 21.03
N TRP A 57 -0.26 -5.88 19.84
CA TRP A 57 -1.16 -5.54 18.76
C TRP A 57 -1.55 -6.79 17.98
N GLN A 58 -2.85 -7.10 17.98
CA GLN A 58 -3.40 -8.24 17.29
C GLN A 58 -4.27 -7.78 16.11
N PHE A 59 -4.27 -8.59 15.05
CA PHE A 59 -5.14 -8.38 13.91
C PHE A 59 -6.60 -8.58 14.32
N ALA A 60 -7.44 -7.60 14.04
CA ALA A 60 -8.85 -7.59 14.47
C ALA A 60 -9.84 -7.73 13.29
N GLY A 61 -9.34 -7.81 12.06
CA GLY A 61 -10.16 -7.90 10.84
C GLY A 61 -9.81 -6.83 9.81
N VAL A 62 -10.59 -6.76 8.75
CA VAL A 62 -10.45 -5.78 7.66
C VAL A 62 -11.71 -4.92 7.60
N LYS A 63 -11.56 -3.60 7.46
CA LYS A 63 -12.69 -2.67 7.34
C LYS A 63 -12.54 -1.74 6.13
N PRO A 64 -13.65 -1.33 5.49
CA PRO A 64 -13.61 -0.34 4.43
C PRO A 64 -13.36 1.07 5.01
N PHE A 65 -12.44 1.82 4.39
CA PHE A 65 -12.17 3.21 4.71
C PHE A 65 -12.10 4.02 3.42
N LEU A 66 -12.83 5.13 3.36
CA LEU A 66 -12.71 6.09 2.26
C LEU A 66 -11.34 6.77 2.33
N ARG A 67 -10.52 6.58 1.29
CA ARG A 67 -9.13 7.06 1.25
C ARG A 67 -8.73 7.47 -0.17
N LYS A 68 -7.82 8.44 -0.23
CA LYS A 68 -7.03 8.71 -1.43
C LYS A 68 -6.11 7.53 -1.69
N ARG A 69 -6.03 7.08 -2.93
CA ARG A 69 -5.31 5.86 -3.28
C ARG A 69 -4.43 6.02 -4.52
N ILE A 70 -3.36 5.24 -4.54
CA ILE A 70 -2.49 5.07 -5.70
C ILE A 70 -2.37 3.59 -6.04
N GLY A 71 -2.27 3.27 -7.32
CA GLY A 71 -1.97 1.94 -7.83
C GLY A 71 -0.50 1.83 -8.21
N ILE A 72 0.10 0.66 -8.00
CA ILE A 72 1.46 0.35 -8.46
C ILE A 72 1.42 -1.02 -9.13
N ASP A 73 1.81 -1.09 -10.40
CA ASP A 73 1.98 -2.36 -11.10
C ASP A 73 3.01 -3.24 -10.38
N LYS A 74 2.80 -4.55 -10.35
CA LYS A 74 3.70 -5.48 -9.68
C LYS A 74 5.14 -5.43 -10.21
N GLY A 75 5.32 -5.27 -11.52
CA GLY A 75 6.64 -5.14 -12.14
C GLY A 75 7.38 -3.90 -11.63
N ASP A 76 6.67 -2.79 -11.49
CA ASP A 76 7.18 -1.53 -10.97
C ASP A 76 7.43 -1.59 -9.45
N PHE A 77 6.51 -2.19 -8.70
CA PHE A 77 6.70 -2.45 -7.27
C PHE A 77 7.94 -3.31 -7.00
N ARG A 78 8.19 -4.34 -7.83
CA ARG A 78 9.40 -5.18 -7.77
C ARG A 78 10.68 -4.40 -8.11
N ARG A 79 10.63 -3.46 -9.05
CA ARG A 79 11.77 -2.59 -9.35
C ARG A 79 12.10 -1.71 -8.16
N ILE A 80 11.09 -1.14 -7.51
CA ILE A 80 11.26 -0.37 -6.27
C ILE A 80 11.85 -1.25 -5.15
N CYS A 81 11.31 -2.45 -4.93
CA CYS A 81 11.85 -3.38 -3.92
C CYS A 81 13.33 -3.71 -4.17
N ARG A 82 13.72 -3.96 -5.44
CA ARG A 82 15.12 -4.19 -5.81
C ARG A 82 16.00 -2.97 -5.56
N TYR A 83 15.53 -1.77 -5.88
CA TYR A 83 16.24 -0.53 -5.59
C TYR A 83 16.45 -0.33 -4.08
N LEU A 84 15.47 -0.72 -3.26
CA LEU A 84 15.56 -0.67 -1.81
C LEU A 84 16.42 -1.80 -1.21
N ASN A 85 16.84 -2.78 -2.01
CA ASN A 85 17.47 -4.02 -1.55
C ASN A 85 16.60 -4.79 -0.54
N GLU A 86 15.29 -4.87 -0.82
CA GLU A 86 14.30 -5.49 0.07
C GLU A 86 13.47 -6.53 -0.67
N LYS A 87 13.01 -7.55 0.05
CA LYS A 87 12.08 -8.54 -0.51
C LYS A 87 10.68 -7.92 -0.63
N GLU A 88 9.98 -8.25 -1.71
CA GLU A 88 8.58 -7.83 -1.93
C GLU A 88 7.69 -8.15 -0.71
N SER A 89 7.84 -9.36 -0.15
CA SER A 89 7.09 -9.80 1.04
C SER A 89 7.35 -8.95 2.29
N THR A 90 8.58 -8.44 2.46
CA THR A 90 8.93 -7.57 3.58
C THR A 90 8.19 -6.24 3.46
N VAL A 91 8.22 -5.63 2.27
CA VAL A 91 7.55 -4.34 2.01
C VAL A 91 6.03 -4.49 2.08
N VAL A 92 5.47 -5.56 1.50
CA VAL A 92 4.03 -5.89 1.61
C VAL A 92 3.61 -6.08 3.06
N SER A 93 4.38 -6.84 3.85
CA SER A 93 4.12 -7.06 5.28
C SER A 93 4.18 -5.76 6.09
N LEU A 94 5.16 -4.90 5.81
CA LEU A 94 5.25 -3.58 6.42
C LEU A 94 4.00 -2.73 6.12
N LEU A 95 3.64 -2.60 4.83
CA LEU A 95 2.48 -1.79 4.41
C LEU A 95 1.17 -2.34 4.97
N TYR A 96 1.04 -3.66 5.06
CA TYR A 96 -0.10 -4.32 5.70
C TYR A 96 -0.16 -4.01 7.21
N ARG A 97 0.94 -4.17 7.94
CA ARG A 97 1.00 -3.82 9.38
C ARG A 97 0.70 -2.33 9.62
N LEU A 98 1.07 -1.45 8.70
CA LEU A 98 0.77 -0.03 8.81
C LEU A 98 -0.63 0.34 8.31
N SER A 99 -1.45 -0.64 7.91
CA SER A 99 -2.79 -0.41 7.34
C SER A 99 -2.75 0.53 6.13
N MET A 100 -1.72 0.42 5.30
CA MET A 100 -1.48 1.26 4.10
C MET A 100 -1.72 0.53 2.79
N LEU A 101 -1.86 -0.79 2.84
CA LEU A 101 -2.08 -1.66 1.68
C LEU A 101 -3.51 -2.17 1.69
N ASP A 102 -4.19 -2.02 0.55
CA ASP A 102 -5.53 -2.53 0.35
C ASP A 102 -5.56 -4.07 0.32
N VAL A 103 -6.60 -4.62 0.94
CA VAL A 103 -6.86 -6.06 0.99
C VAL A 103 -8.01 -6.39 0.06
N PHE A 104 -7.67 -6.89 -1.13
CA PHE A 104 -8.66 -7.23 -2.15
C PHE A 104 -9.65 -8.30 -1.66
N CYS A 105 -9.11 -9.39 -1.12
CA CYS A 105 -9.89 -10.49 -0.56
C CYS A 105 -9.33 -10.90 0.80
N PHE A 106 -10.23 -11.10 1.76
CA PHE A 106 -9.93 -11.61 3.08
C PHE A 106 -10.98 -12.68 3.44
N SER A 107 -10.52 -13.85 3.85
CA SER A 107 -11.37 -14.93 4.35
C SER A 107 -11.09 -15.15 5.83
N GLU A 108 -12.07 -14.86 6.69
CA GLU A 108 -11.97 -15.10 8.13
C GLU A 108 -11.78 -16.58 8.45
N THR A 109 -12.46 -17.46 7.72
CA THR A 109 -12.41 -18.92 7.93
C THR A 109 -11.06 -19.53 7.58
N SER A 110 -10.45 -19.10 6.47
CA SER A 110 -9.17 -19.68 6.00
C SER A 110 -7.94 -18.84 6.35
N GLY A 111 -8.13 -17.60 6.83
CA GLY A 111 -7.07 -16.62 7.01
C GLY A 111 -6.43 -16.15 5.71
N LYS A 112 -6.96 -16.55 4.54
CA LYS A 112 -6.39 -16.18 3.24
C LYS A 112 -6.55 -14.68 2.99
N ILE A 113 -5.43 -14.03 2.66
CA ILE A 113 -5.36 -12.61 2.32
C ILE A 113 -4.83 -12.47 0.90
N MET A 114 -5.51 -11.68 0.07
CA MET A 114 -5.05 -11.30 -1.26
C MET A 114 -4.83 -9.80 -1.32
N PHE A 115 -3.60 -9.40 -1.67
CA PHE A 115 -3.22 -7.99 -1.77
C PHE A 115 -3.20 -7.47 -3.21
N ARG A 116 -2.94 -8.37 -4.16
CA ARG A 116 -2.81 -8.03 -5.57
C ARG A 116 -4.18 -7.97 -6.21
N GLN A 117 -4.44 -6.91 -6.96
CA GLN A 117 -5.72 -6.65 -7.59
C GLN A 117 -5.57 -5.90 -8.90
N ARG A 118 -6.65 -5.93 -9.67
CA ARG A 118 -6.80 -5.21 -10.93
C ARG A 118 -7.26 -3.78 -10.66
N PHE A 119 -6.67 -2.79 -11.33
CA PHE A 119 -7.06 -1.38 -11.24
C PHE A 119 -6.90 -0.65 -12.58
N PRO A 120 -7.67 0.44 -12.83
CA PRO A 120 -7.58 1.18 -14.09
C PRO A 120 -6.26 1.95 -14.19
N ASP A 121 -5.68 1.96 -15.38
CA ASP A 121 -4.50 2.75 -15.73
C ASP A 121 -4.93 4.06 -16.40
N PHE A 122 -5.14 5.10 -15.59
CA PHE A 122 -5.52 6.43 -16.08
C PHE A 122 -4.40 7.17 -16.81
N SER A 123 -3.18 6.62 -16.89
CA SER A 123 -2.12 7.20 -17.71
C SER A 123 -2.31 6.92 -19.21
N LYS A 124 -3.20 5.99 -19.55
CA LYS A 124 -3.51 5.60 -20.93
C LYS A 124 -4.85 6.18 -21.38
N PRO A 125 -5.02 6.47 -22.67
CA PRO A 125 -6.29 6.96 -23.21
C PRO A 125 -7.39 5.91 -23.03
N VAL A 126 -8.61 6.38 -22.81
CA VAL A 126 -9.82 5.55 -22.89
C VAL A 126 -10.09 5.29 -24.36
N ILE A 127 -10.26 4.02 -24.74
CA ILE A 127 -10.52 3.59 -26.12
C ILE A 127 -11.88 2.90 -26.11
N ASN A 128 -12.83 3.37 -26.93
CA ASN A 128 -14.19 2.82 -27.01
C ASN A 128 -14.89 2.74 -25.63
N GLU A 129 -14.77 3.77 -24.81
CA GLU A 129 -15.34 3.83 -23.44
C GLU A 129 -14.74 2.80 -22.45
N GLU A 130 -13.71 2.06 -22.84
CA GLU A 130 -13.01 1.12 -21.97
C GLU A 130 -11.69 1.69 -21.44
N TYR A 131 -11.48 1.55 -20.13
CA TYR A 131 -10.19 1.84 -19.51
C TYR A 131 -9.18 0.77 -19.87
N THR A 132 -7.91 1.16 -20.03
CA THR A 132 -6.83 0.18 -19.93
C THR A 132 -6.68 -0.23 -18.47
N TRP A 133 -6.48 -1.52 -18.22
CA TRP A 133 -6.35 -2.07 -16.87
C TRP A 133 -4.95 -2.59 -16.60
N ILE A 134 -4.52 -2.47 -15.34
CA ILE A 134 -3.39 -3.20 -14.77
C ILE A 134 -3.98 -4.37 -14.00
N ASP A 135 -3.65 -5.60 -14.39
CA ASP A 135 -4.30 -6.82 -13.85
C ASP A 135 -3.69 -7.32 -12.53
N ASP A 136 -2.44 -6.96 -12.24
CA ASP A 136 -1.70 -7.49 -11.09
C ASP A 136 -0.86 -6.37 -10.46
N GLY A 137 -1.44 -5.66 -9.49
CA GLY A 137 -0.70 -4.65 -8.74
C GLY A 137 -1.23 -4.39 -7.33
N PHE A 138 -0.62 -3.43 -6.66
CA PHE A 138 -0.91 -3.08 -5.28
C PHE A 138 -1.57 -1.71 -5.21
N VAL A 139 -2.60 -1.58 -4.37
CA VAL A 139 -3.28 -0.31 -4.12
C VAL A 139 -2.91 0.18 -2.73
N LEU A 140 -2.31 1.38 -2.66
CA LEU A 140 -1.79 1.96 -1.44
C LEU A 140 -2.56 3.22 -1.04
N GLU A 141 -2.62 3.48 0.26
CA GLU A 141 -3.15 4.75 0.78
C GLU A 141 -2.17 5.87 0.44
N ARG A 142 -2.61 6.80 -0.40
CA ARG A 142 -1.76 7.79 -1.08
C ARG A 142 -0.98 8.65 -0.10
N ARG A 143 -1.65 9.21 0.91
CA ARG A 143 -1.05 10.21 1.79
C ARG A 143 0.16 9.65 2.50
N ARG A 144 0.03 8.46 3.11
CA ARG A 144 1.16 7.83 3.81
C ARG A 144 2.19 7.25 2.85
N ALA A 145 1.78 6.70 1.71
CA ALA A 145 2.71 6.12 0.74
C ALA A 145 3.63 7.17 0.10
N LEU A 146 3.17 8.42 -0.04
CA LEU A 146 3.94 9.53 -0.59
C LEU A 146 4.57 10.43 0.49
N GLY A 147 4.47 10.06 1.77
CA GLY A 147 5.05 10.82 2.87
C GLY A 147 4.38 12.18 3.15
N GLU A 148 3.12 12.37 2.74
CA GLU A 148 2.34 13.61 2.90
C GLU A 148 1.74 13.74 4.32
N PHE A 149 2.59 13.67 5.35
CA PHE A 149 2.20 13.87 6.74
C PHE A 149 2.07 15.39 7.02
N ARG A 150 0.91 15.97 6.71
CA ARG A 150 0.50 17.30 7.20
C ARG A 150 -0.14 17.20 8.58
#